data_AF-A0A921FG41-F1
#
_entry.id   AF-A0A921FG41-F1
#
_cell.length_a   1.000
_cell.length_b   1.000
_cell.length_c   1.000
_cell.angle_alpha   90.00
_cell.angle_beta   90.00
_cell.angle_gamma   90.00
#
_symmetry.space_group_name_H-M   'P 1'
#
loop_
_entity.id
_entity.type
_entity.pdbx_description
1 polymer ?
#
loop_
_entity_poly.entity_id
_entity_poly.type
_entity_poly.pdbx_seq_one_letter_code
_entity_poly.pdbx_strand_id
1 'polypeptide(L)'
;NRQQYDAPTMSKQNLNSRIKEYTYNLYAGSEYKFNKKLSLSASVSLEFYKMVNYKKWAIYPTLQLGYIISPFHLLQFSFNSDKTYPSYWVMSGAINHIDNYQVTIGNTYLKPYTDYSAHLSYILKRKYIFQMRYSHRPHYFTQMMYLPPNELKSIYNYQNWDYMNQLTFSSILPFKIGKWWSSRLSLSAILKHDKASHYFDAPFDRKQWTGIGIWNNTFTLSQKPDIKIELSAFGQTKGIQGSYTIKPMGKTDAAIRYTFLNQAASIQLRLNDIFNSMNPYTTIRNGVQIADMSVKRNQRSLTLSFSYKFKGFKEKEVKEIDTQRFGL
;
A
#
# COMPACT_ATOMS: atom_id res chain seq x y z
N ASN A 1 -11.15 -23.62 -3.96
CA ASN A 1 -9.99 -23.83 -3.07
C ASN A 1 -10.12 -25.19 -2.42
N ARG A 2 -9.05 -25.98 -2.43
CA ARG A 2 -8.99 -27.28 -1.76
C ARG A 2 -7.88 -27.20 -0.73
N GLN A 3 -8.20 -27.53 0.52
CA GLN A 3 -7.27 -27.70 1.62
C GLN A 3 -7.39 -29.13 2.13
N GLN A 4 -6.26 -29.82 2.19
CA GLN A 4 -6.19 -31.17 2.72
C GLN A 4 -5.03 -31.27 3.70
N TYR A 5 -5.29 -31.92 4.82
CA TYR A 5 -4.31 -32.30 5.81
C TYR A 5 -4.08 -33.81 5.71
N ASP A 6 -2.81 -34.22 5.65
CA ASP A 6 -2.43 -35.63 5.62
C ASP A 6 -2.56 -36.28 7.00
N ALA A 7 -2.49 -35.48 8.07
CA ALA A 7 -2.67 -35.95 9.44
C ALA A 7 -4.13 -36.35 9.72
N PRO A 8 -4.41 -37.61 10.15
CA PRO A 8 -5.78 -38.09 10.38
C PRO A 8 -6.57 -37.27 11.40
N THR A 9 -5.90 -36.73 12.42
CA THR A 9 -6.48 -35.86 13.46
C THR A 9 -6.97 -34.52 12.92
N MET A 10 -6.43 -34.05 11.79
CA MET A 10 -6.80 -32.79 11.14
C MET A 10 -7.68 -32.99 9.90
N SER A 11 -8.00 -34.24 9.52
CA SER A 11 -8.83 -34.56 8.36
C SER A 11 -10.23 -33.90 8.40
N LYS A 12 -10.78 -33.65 9.60
CA LYS A 12 -12.04 -32.91 9.81
C LYS A 12 -11.96 -31.42 9.40
N GLN A 13 -10.75 -30.88 9.23
CA GLN A 13 -10.50 -29.50 8.78
C GLN A 13 -10.26 -29.42 7.26
N ASN A 14 -10.32 -30.57 6.55
CA ASN A 14 -10.25 -30.58 5.10
C ASN A 14 -11.42 -29.79 4.51
N LEU A 15 -11.12 -28.90 3.58
CA LEU A 15 -12.10 -28.00 2.98
C LEU A 15 -12.02 -28.06 1.47
N ASN A 16 -13.15 -28.25 0.81
CA ASN A 16 -13.28 -28.10 -0.63
C ASN A 16 -14.37 -27.07 -0.91
N SER A 17 -13.97 -25.88 -1.33
CA SER A 17 -14.87 -24.78 -1.66
C SER A 17 -14.81 -24.46 -3.15
N ARG A 18 -15.99 -24.26 -3.76
CA ARG A 18 -16.13 -23.78 -5.12
C ARG A 18 -16.98 -22.52 -5.12
N ILE A 19 -16.39 -21.41 -5.54
CA ILE A 19 -17.07 -20.12 -5.67
C ILE A 19 -17.33 -19.89 -7.16
N LYS A 20 -18.57 -19.53 -7.50
CA LYS A 20 -18.94 -19.04 -8.84
C LYS A 20 -19.18 -17.54 -8.75
N GLU A 21 -18.51 -16.80 -9.61
CA GLU A 21 -18.63 -15.34 -9.70
C GLU A 21 -19.05 -14.95 -11.12
N TYR A 22 -19.88 -13.92 -11.19
CA TYR A 22 -20.30 -13.31 -12.44
C TYR A 22 -20.13 -11.81 -12.32
N THR A 23 -19.39 -11.23 -13.25
CA THR A 23 -19.17 -9.79 -13.34
C THR A 23 -19.51 -9.33 -14.75
N TYR A 24 -20.41 -8.37 -14.85
CA TYR A 24 -20.75 -7.71 -16.10
C TYR A 24 -20.40 -6.25 -15.95
N ASN A 25 -19.56 -5.75 -16.86
CA ASN A 25 -19.07 -4.38 -16.85
C ASN A 25 -19.46 -3.67 -18.14
N LEU A 26 -20.05 -2.49 -18.00
CA LEU A 26 -20.26 -1.55 -19.08
C LEU A 26 -19.47 -0.29 -18.78
N TYR A 27 -18.72 0.21 -19.76
CA TYR A 27 -17.85 1.38 -19.60
C TYR A 27 -18.14 2.41 -20.70
N ALA A 28 -18.18 3.68 -20.31
CA ALA A 28 -18.22 4.80 -21.24
C ALA A 28 -17.34 5.94 -20.73
N GLY A 29 -16.59 6.58 -21.61
CA GLY A 29 -15.70 7.69 -21.26
C GLY A 29 -15.49 8.65 -22.41
N SER A 30 -15.15 9.89 -22.08
CA SER A 30 -14.83 10.94 -23.04
C SER A 30 -13.71 11.82 -22.49
N GLU A 31 -12.85 12.30 -23.39
CA GLU A 31 -11.84 13.31 -23.10
C GLU A 31 -12.10 14.53 -23.97
N TYR A 32 -12.07 15.70 -23.35
CA TYR A 32 -12.24 16.98 -24.01
C TYR A 32 -11.15 17.97 -23.61
N LYS A 33 -10.52 18.59 -24.60
CA LYS A 33 -9.54 19.67 -24.42
C LYS A 33 -10.20 20.99 -24.80
N PHE A 34 -10.64 21.75 -23.79
CA PHE A 34 -11.30 23.04 -23.99
C PHE A 34 -10.39 24.06 -24.67
N ASN A 35 -9.10 24.06 -24.30
CA ASN A 35 -8.07 24.90 -24.90
C ASN A 35 -6.68 24.34 -24.54
N LYS A 36 -5.62 25.09 -24.87
CA LYS A 36 -4.23 24.72 -24.56
C LYS A 36 -3.92 24.62 -23.05
N LYS A 37 -4.78 25.15 -22.18
CA LYS A 37 -4.59 25.20 -20.72
C LYS A 37 -5.49 24.26 -19.94
N LEU A 38 -6.69 23.93 -20.43
CA LEU A 38 -7.71 23.19 -19.71
C LEU A 38 -8.09 21.90 -20.44
N SER A 39 -7.95 20.77 -19.75
CA SER A 39 -8.35 19.44 -20.24
C SER A 39 -9.20 18.73 -19.20
N LEU A 40 -10.20 17.98 -19.67
CA LEU A 40 -11.10 17.18 -18.86
C LEU A 40 -11.20 15.78 -19.44
N SER A 41 -11.04 14.77 -18.62
CA SER A 41 -11.39 13.39 -18.94
C SER A 41 -12.40 12.90 -17.92
N ALA A 42 -13.50 12.30 -18.38
CA ALA A 42 -14.54 11.77 -17.52
C ALA A 42 -14.94 10.39 -18.04
N SER A 43 -15.10 9.43 -17.14
CA SER A 43 -15.64 8.13 -17.51
C SER A 43 -16.44 7.52 -16.38
N VAL A 44 -17.26 6.54 -16.73
CA VAL A 44 -18.15 5.84 -15.81
C VAL A 44 -18.18 4.36 -16.17
N SER A 45 -18.01 3.52 -15.16
CA SER A 45 -18.22 2.08 -15.26
C SER A 45 -19.47 1.69 -14.48
N LEU A 46 -20.39 0.97 -15.11
CA LEU A 46 -21.50 0.27 -14.45
C LEU A 46 -21.13 -1.21 -14.32
N GLU A 47 -21.20 -1.73 -13.11
CA GLU A 47 -20.88 -3.13 -12.82
C GLU A 47 -22.07 -3.82 -12.16
N PHE A 48 -22.46 -4.98 -12.70
CA PHE A 48 -23.25 -5.97 -11.98
C PHE A 48 -22.32 -7.09 -11.49
N TYR A 49 -22.25 -7.26 -10.17
CA TYR A 49 -21.45 -8.29 -9.53
C TYR A 49 -22.33 -9.27 -8.76
N LYS A 50 -22.14 -10.57 -9.01
CA LYS A 50 -22.78 -11.67 -8.27
C LYS A 50 -21.73 -12.67 -7.80
N MET A 51 -21.68 -12.91 -6.49
CA MET A 51 -20.84 -13.94 -5.87
C MET A 51 -21.63 -14.64 -4.78
N VAL A 52 -21.82 -15.96 -4.91
CA VAL A 52 -22.66 -16.75 -3.99
C VAL A 52 -24.04 -16.08 -3.82
N ASN A 53 -24.34 -15.54 -2.63
CA ASN A 53 -25.60 -14.85 -2.31
C ASN A 53 -25.50 -13.32 -2.42
N TYR A 54 -24.29 -12.77 -2.61
CA TYR A 54 -24.08 -11.34 -2.78
C TYR A 54 -24.37 -10.92 -4.21
N LYS A 55 -25.25 -9.95 -4.38
CA LYS A 55 -25.57 -9.30 -5.66
C LYS A 55 -25.52 -7.79 -5.47
N LYS A 56 -24.81 -7.09 -6.34
CA LYS A 56 -24.70 -5.63 -6.28
C LYS A 56 -24.56 -5.03 -7.68
N TRP A 57 -25.35 -3.98 -7.92
CA TRP A 57 -25.09 -3.00 -8.97
C TRP A 57 -24.27 -1.87 -8.38
N ALA A 58 -23.23 -1.43 -9.08
CA ALA A 58 -22.37 -0.34 -8.64
C ALA A 58 -21.94 0.52 -9.83
N ILE A 59 -21.75 1.81 -9.56
CA ILE A 59 -21.26 2.78 -10.54
C ILE A 59 -19.90 3.30 -10.04
N TYR A 60 -18.92 3.33 -10.93
CA TYR A 60 -17.56 3.78 -10.65
C TYR A 60 -17.23 4.95 -11.59
N PRO A 61 -17.53 6.19 -11.19
CA PRO A 61 -17.13 7.36 -11.94
C PRO A 61 -15.64 7.66 -11.74
N THR A 62 -15.00 8.13 -12.80
CA THR A 62 -13.67 8.72 -12.77
C THR A 62 -13.69 10.07 -13.47
N LEU A 63 -12.93 11.01 -12.92
CA LEU A 63 -12.84 12.38 -13.42
C LEU A 63 -11.38 12.83 -13.31
N GLN A 64 -10.86 13.48 -14.33
CA GLN A 64 -9.53 14.06 -14.34
C GLN A 64 -9.59 15.43 -15.00
N LEU A 65 -9.19 16.46 -14.25
CA LEU A 65 -9.14 17.84 -14.68
C LEU A 65 -7.70 18.31 -14.62
N GLY A 66 -7.15 18.73 -15.76
CA GLY A 66 -5.84 19.35 -15.86
C GLY A 66 -5.97 20.82 -16.18
N TYR A 67 -5.31 21.68 -15.40
CA TYR A 67 -5.27 23.12 -15.63
C TYR A 67 -3.85 23.68 -15.57
N ILE A 68 -3.36 24.16 -16.70
CA ILE A 68 -2.07 24.84 -16.85
C ILE A 68 -2.28 26.33 -16.55
N ILE A 69 -2.04 26.74 -15.30
CA ILE A 69 -2.11 28.14 -14.87
C ILE A 69 -1.09 28.97 -15.66
N SER A 70 0.15 28.48 -15.71
CA SER A 70 1.26 29.03 -16.50
C SER A 70 2.21 27.91 -16.93
N PRO A 71 3.17 28.16 -17.84
CA PRO A 71 4.16 27.15 -18.21
C PRO A 71 4.91 26.54 -17.03
N PHE A 72 4.98 27.21 -15.88
CA PHE A 72 5.68 26.75 -14.69
C PHE A 72 4.77 26.19 -13.59
N HIS A 73 3.45 26.40 -13.70
CA HIS A 73 2.47 26.08 -12.66
C HIS A 73 1.34 25.21 -13.24
N LEU A 74 1.21 24.00 -12.73
CA LEU A 74 0.18 23.04 -13.15
C LEU A 74 -0.69 22.65 -11.96
N LEU A 75 -2.00 22.67 -12.15
CA LEU A 75 -2.98 22.13 -11.23
C LEU A 75 -3.62 20.89 -11.87
N GLN A 76 -3.74 19.81 -11.11
CA GLN A 76 -4.41 18.59 -11.52
C GLN A 76 -5.36 18.18 -10.42
N PHE A 77 -6.60 17.91 -10.79
CA PHE A 77 -7.59 17.30 -9.93
C PHE A 77 -7.99 15.96 -10.53
N SER A 78 -8.11 14.93 -9.71
CA SER A 78 -8.69 13.66 -10.12
C SER A 78 -9.63 13.11 -9.06
N PHE A 79 -10.66 12.42 -9.52
CA PHE A 79 -11.55 11.61 -8.71
C PHE A 79 -11.56 10.21 -9.30
N ASN A 80 -11.28 9.21 -8.48
CA ASN A 80 -11.23 7.80 -8.89
C ASN A 80 -12.10 6.96 -7.95
N SER A 81 -12.67 5.90 -8.51
CA SER A 81 -13.47 4.91 -7.80
C SER A 81 -12.90 3.52 -8.09
N ASP A 82 -12.13 2.97 -7.17
CA ASP A 82 -11.40 1.72 -7.37
C ASP A 82 -11.96 0.62 -6.46
N LYS A 83 -12.49 -0.46 -7.06
CA LYS A 83 -13.05 -1.59 -6.31
C LYS A 83 -11.97 -2.61 -5.98
N THR A 84 -11.92 -3.06 -4.73
CA THR A 84 -11.06 -4.16 -4.30
C THR A 84 -11.90 -5.37 -3.92
N TYR A 85 -11.63 -6.49 -4.61
CA TYR A 85 -12.22 -7.78 -4.30
C TYR A 85 -11.40 -8.50 -3.22
N PRO A 86 -12.05 -9.19 -2.28
CA PRO A 86 -11.33 -10.10 -1.40
C PRO A 86 -10.70 -11.24 -2.21
N SER A 87 -9.53 -11.69 -1.75
CA SER A 87 -8.88 -12.86 -2.34
C SER A 87 -9.70 -14.11 -2.05
N TYR A 88 -9.62 -15.10 -2.94
CA TYR A 88 -10.36 -16.36 -2.78
C TYR A 88 -9.94 -17.09 -1.51
N TRP A 89 -8.67 -17.00 -1.11
CA TRP A 89 -8.17 -17.63 0.11
C TRP A 89 -8.87 -17.06 1.34
N VAL A 90 -8.91 -15.74 1.47
CA VAL A 90 -9.57 -15.09 2.61
C VAL A 90 -11.07 -15.42 2.67
N MET A 91 -11.71 -15.72 1.55
CA MET A 91 -13.13 -16.11 1.52
C MET A 91 -13.39 -17.61 1.73
N SER A 92 -12.36 -18.44 1.86
CA SER A 92 -12.52 -19.90 1.84
C SER A 92 -13.25 -20.47 3.06
N GLY A 93 -13.32 -19.72 4.17
CA GLY A 93 -13.81 -20.20 5.46
C GLY A 93 -12.85 -21.18 6.17
N ALA A 94 -11.69 -21.45 5.57
CA ALA A 94 -10.74 -22.40 6.13
C ALA A 94 -9.98 -21.82 7.33
N ILE A 95 -9.56 -22.72 8.22
CA ILE A 95 -8.79 -22.43 9.42
C ILE A 95 -7.36 -22.89 9.16
N ASN A 96 -6.43 -21.95 9.13
CA ASN A 96 -5.00 -22.22 8.99
C ASN A 96 -4.33 -22.00 10.34
N HIS A 97 -3.72 -23.05 10.90
CA HIS A 97 -2.92 -22.95 12.11
C HIS A 97 -1.54 -22.41 11.77
N ILE A 98 -1.18 -21.28 12.40
CA ILE A 98 0.15 -20.71 12.32
C ILE A 98 1.02 -21.39 13.38
N ASP A 99 0.50 -21.45 14.61
CA ASP A 99 1.06 -22.17 15.75
C ASP A 99 -0.07 -22.61 16.71
N ASN A 100 0.29 -23.14 17.88
CA ASN A 100 -0.67 -23.65 18.87
C ASN A 100 -1.62 -22.59 19.45
N TYR A 101 -1.27 -21.31 19.36
CA TYR A 101 -1.99 -20.17 19.91
C TYR A 101 -2.46 -19.18 18.84
N GLN A 102 -2.18 -19.44 17.56
CA GLN A 102 -2.47 -18.51 16.47
C GLN A 102 -3.08 -19.22 15.27
N VAL A 103 -4.22 -18.71 14.81
CA VAL A 103 -4.87 -19.19 13.58
C VAL A 103 -5.25 -18.04 12.68
N THR A 104 -5.28 -18.31 11.37
CA THR A 104 -5.99 -17.47 10.41
C THR A 104 -7.31 -18.13 10.05
N ILE A 105 -8.41 -17.37 10.10
CA ILE A 105 -9.75 -17.85 9.74
C ILE A 105 -10.28 -17.04 8.56
N GLY A 106 -10.67 -17.74 7.50
CA GLY A 106 -11.35 -17.14 6.35
C GLY A 106 -12.77 -16.69 6.67
N ASN A 107 -13.26 -15.67 5.96
CA ASN A 107 -14.60 -15.12 6.08
C ASN A 107 -15.36 -15.25 4.76
N THR A 108 -16.30 -16.19 4.70
CA THR A 108 -17.14 -16.46 3.52
C THR A 108 -18.15 -15.35 3.21
N TYR A 109 -18.38 -14.42 4.14
CA TYR A 109 -19.32 -13.30 3.99
C TYR A 109 -18.64 -11.99 3.59
N LEU A 110 -17.32 -12.00 3.36
CA LEU A 110 -16.55 -10.80 3.06
C LEU A 110 -17.02 -10.15 1.76
N LYS A 111 -17.36 -8.87 1.84
CA LYS A 111 -17.82 -8.06 0.71
C LYS A 111 -16.65 -7.26 0.13
N PRO A 112 -16.63 -7.02 -1.19
CA PRO A 112 -15.72 -6.04 -1.79
C PRO A 112 -15.93 -4.64 -1.21
N TYR A 113 -14.87 -3.84 -1.15
CA TYR A 113 -14.97 -2.41 -0.87
C TYR A 113 -14.60 -1.58 -2.11
N THR A 114 -14.95 -0.30 -2.07
CA THR A 114 -14.59 0.66 -3.11
C THR A 114 -13.85 1.82 -2.46
N ASP A 115 -12.71 2.23 -3.01
CA ASP A 115 -12.01 3.45 -2.64
C ASP A 115 -12.49 4.59 -3.53
N TYR A 116 -13.27 5.52 -2.95
CA TYR A 116 -13.60 6.78 -3.59
C TYR A 116 -12.56 7.81 -3.15
N SER A 117 -11.70 8.22 -4.08
CA SER A 117 -10.62 9.14 -3.76
C SER A 117 -10.58 10.35 -4.66
N ALA A 118 -10.53 11.52 -4.03
CA ALA A 118 -10.27 12.80 -4.67
C ALA A 118 -8.82 13.20 -4.40
N HIS A 119 -8.10 13.59 -5.44
CA HIS A 119 -6.70 13.97 -5.40
C HIS A 119 -6.52 15.32 -6.10
N LEU A 120 -5.95 16.28 -5.38
CA LEU A 120 -5.56 17.58 -5.89
C LEU A 120 -4.03 17.66 -5.86
N SER A 121 -3.41 18.01 -6.97
CA SER A 121 -1.96 18.11 -7.13
C SER A 121 -1.60 19.45 -7.76
N TYR A 122 -0.75 20.20 -7.09
CA TYR A 122 -0.21 21.46 -7.58
C TYR A 122 1.30 21.34 -7.78
N ILE A 123 1.75 21.52 -9.01
CA ILE A 123 3.15 21.48 -9.40
C ILE A 123 3.63 22.92 -9.60
N LEU A 124 4.46 23.38 -8.67
CA LEU A 124 5.08 24.69 -8.65
C LEU A 124 6.47 24.65 -9.30
N LYS A 125 6.75 25.58 -10.21
CA LYS A 125 8.02 25.69 -10.96
C LYS A 125 8.45 24.38 -11.64
N ARG A 126 7.49 23.55 -12.08
CA ARG A 126 7.70 22.19 -12.62
C ARG A 126 8.51 21.24 -11.72
N LYS A 127 8.62 21.54 -10.42
CA LYS A 127 9.60 20.88 -9.55
C LYS A 127 9.04 20.52 -8.18
N TYR A 128 8.38 21.46 -7.52
CA TYR A 128 7.80 21.26 -6.20
C TYR A 128 6.37 20.76 -6.37
N ILE A 129 6.05 19.63 -5.77
CA ILE A 129 4.72 19.02 -5.90
C ILE A 129 4.05 19.06 -4.53
N PHE A 130 2.89 19.69 -4.46
CA PHE A 130 2.03 19.70 -3.28
C PHE A 130 0.76 18.95 -3.61
N GLN A 131 0.33 18.05 -2.73
CA GLN A 131 -0.86 17.24 -2.99
C GLN A 131 -1.75 17.15 -1.76
N MET A 132 -3.04 17.06 -2.01
CA MET A 132 -4.07 16.78 -1.03
C MET A 132 -4.92 15.63 -1.56
N ARG A 133 -5.07 14.56 -0.78
CA ARG A 133 -5.90 13.42 -1.13
C ARG A 133 -6.90 13.14 -0.02
N TYR A 134 -8.17 12.99 -0.37
CA TYR A 134 -9.18 12.42 0.51
C TYR A 134 -9.63 11.07 -0.06
N SER A 135 -9.69 10.05 0.79
CA SER A 135 -10.13 8.69 0.44
C SER A 135 -11.21 8.25 1.42
N HIS A 136 -12.34 7.79 0.89
CA HIS A 136 -13.44 7.20 1.64
C HIS A 136 -13.63 5.75 1.18
N ARG A 137 -13.48 4.81 2.11
CA ARG A 137 -13.55 3.36 1.85
C ARG A 137 -14.63 2.72 2.72
N PRO A 138 -15.91 2.70 2.29
CA PRO A 138 -16.95 1.97 3.01
C PRO A 138 -16.70 0.47 2.93
N HIS A 139 -17.07 -0.28 3.96
CA HIS A 139 -16.87 -1.73 4.02
C HIS A 139 -15.40 -2.17 3.90
N TYR A 140 -14.45 -1.29 4.22
CA TYR A 140 -13.02 -1.61 4.17
C TYR A 140 -12.73 -2.88 4.97
N PHE A 141 -11.81 -3.70 4.46
CA PHE A 141 -11.33 -4.88 5.17
C PHE A 141 -9.82 -4.96 5.09
N THR A 142 -9.21 -5.42 6.17
CA THR A 142 -7.80 -5.78 6.26
C THR A 142 -7.67 -6.86 7.31
N GLN A 143 -6.56 -7.61 7.29
CA GLN A 143 -6.31 -8.60 8.32
C GLN A 143 -6.13 -7.91 9.67
N MET A 144 -6.83 -8.42 10.67
CA MET A 144 -6.80 -7.98 12.05
C MET A 144 -6.78 -9.19 12.98
N MET A 145 -6.22 -9.04 14.16
CA MET A 145 -6.20 -10.01 15.23
C MET A 145 -7.36 -9.73 16.17
N TYR A 146 -7.99 -10.82 16.60
CA TYR A 146 -9.01 -10.86 17.62
C TYR A 146 -8.63 -11.91 18.67
N LEU A 147 -8.82 -11.58 19.94
CA LEU A 147 -8.60 -12.45 21.09
C LEU A 147 -9.95 -12.83 21.68
N PRO A 148 -10.46 -14.05 21.43
CA PRO A 148 -11.70 -14.51 22.05
C PRO A 148 -11.57 -14.52 23.58
N PRO A 149 -12.60 -14.12 24.34
CA PRO A 149 -12.54 -14.08 25.80
C PRO A 149 -12.44 -15.47 26.44
N ASN A 150 -12.88 -16.52 25.72
CA ASN A 150 -13.04 -17.87 26.27
C ASN A 150 -11.93 -18.85 25.84
N GLU A 151 -10.95 -18.41 25.04
CA GLU A 151 -9.87 -19.26 24.53
C GLU A 151 -8.53 -18.51 24.57
N LEU A 152 -7.47 -19.18 25.03
CA LEU A 152 -6.10 -18.64 24.96
C LEU A 152 -5.58 -18.77 23.53
N LYS A 153 -6.12 -17.98 22.61
CA LYS A 153 -5.83 -18.07 21.18
C LYS A 153 -6.02 -16.73 20.49
N SER A 154 -5.20 -16.45 19.49
CA SER A 154 -5.36 -15.30 18.61
C SER A 154 -5.90 -15.74 17.26
N ILE A 155 -6.89 -14.99 16.76
CA ILE A 155 -7.56 -15.23 15.50
C ILE A 155 -7.24 -14.07 14.56
N TYR A 156 -6.50 -14.34 13.50
CA TYR A 156 -6.30 -13.41 12.40
C TYR A 156 -7.41 -13.59 11.39
N ASN A 157 -8.16 -12.53 11.10
CA ASN A 157 -9.26 -12.58 10.16
C ASN A 157 -9.48 -11.26 9.43
N TYR A 158 -10.36 -11.32 8.45
CA TYR A 158 -10.83 -10.17 7.70
C TYR A 158 -12.31 -9.94 8.00
N GLN A 159 -12.67 -8.72 8.35
CA GLN A 159 -14.05 -8.28 8.55
C GLN A 159 -14.25 -6.97 7.81
N ASN A 160 -15.44 -6.78 7.22
CA ASN A 160 -15.83 -5.50 6.67
C ASN A 160 -16.12 -4.51 7.83
N TRP A 161 -15.39 -3.40 7.85
CA TRP A 161 -15.62 -2.29 8.77
C TRP A 161 -16.76 -1.40 8.30
N ASP A 162 -17.17 -0.40 9.09
CA ASP A 162 -18.12 0.59 8.61
C ASP A 162 -17.45 1.41 7.50
N TYR A 163 -16.27 1.96 7.80
CA TYR A 163 -15.43 2.64 6.83
C TYR A 163 -13.99 2.83 7.31
N MET A 164 -13.11 3.14 6.35
CA MET A 164 -11.84 3.81 6.57
C MET A 164 -11.79 5.11 5.78
N ASN A 165 -11.51 6.22 6.46
CA ASN A 165 -11.29 7.52 5.84
C ASN A 165 -9.84 7.95 6.00
N GLN A 166 -9.30 8.60 4.98
CA GLN A 166 -7.95 9.14 5.03
C GLN A 166 -7.88 10.50 4.33
N LEU A 167 -7.45 11.53 5.06
CA LEU A 167 -7.05 12.82 4.50
C LEU A 167 -5.52 12.92 4.54
N THR A 168 -4.89 13.07 3.38
CA THR A 168 -3.44 13.12 3.23
C THR A 168 -3.03 14.44 2.61
N PHE A 169 -2.11 15.12 3.26
CA PHE A 169 -1.35 16.23 2.67
C PHE A 169 0.06 15.73 2.39
N SER A 170 0.58 16.00 1.20
CA SER A 170 1.96 15.62 0.86
C SER A 170 2.69 16.74 0.14
N SER A 171 4.01 16.79 0.34
CA SER A 171 4.90 17.70 -0.36
C SER A 171 6.14 16.96 -0.82
N ILE A 172 6.52 17.12 -2.08
CA ILE A 172 7.74 16.60 -2.68
C ILE A 172 8.61 17.79 -3.07
N LEU A 173 9.75 17.89 -2.40
CA LEU A 173 10.68 19.01 -2.47
C LEU A 173 12.05 18.51 -2.96
N PRO A 174 12.25 18.40 -4.29
CA PRO A 174 13.57 18.15 -4.82
C PRO A 174 14.41 19.44 -4.82
N PHE A 175 15.69 19.33 -4.50
CA PHE A 175 16.65 20.42 -4.64
C PHE A 175 18.03 19.91 -4.99
N LYS A 176 18.85 20.79 -5.59
CA LYS A 176 20.22 20.48 -6.02
C LYS A 176 21.09 21.65 -5.60
N ILE A 177 22.24 21.37 -5.02
CA ILE A 177 23.26 22.35 -4.68
C ILE A 177 24.51 22.02 -5.50
N GLY A 178 24.83 22.91 -6.44
CA GLY A 178 25.89 22.70 -7.42
C GLY A 178 25.77 21.36 -8.15
N LYS A 179 26.92 20.74 -8.45
CA LYS A 179 27.00 19.40 -9.06
C LYS A 179 27.22 18.27 -8.05
N TRP A 180 27.45 18.62 -6.78
CA TRP A 180 27.90 17.67 -5.76
C TRP A 180 26.75 17.14 -4.90
N TRP A 181 25.61 17.83 -4.78
CA TRP A 181 24.48 17.37 -3.97
C TRP A 181 23.14 17.46 -4.70
N SER A 182 22.44 16.34 -4.75
CA SER A 182 21.05 16.24 -5.19
C SER A 182 20.22 15.63 -4.07
N SER A 183 19.09 16.26 -3.73
CA SER A 183 18.23 15.84 -2.63
C SER A 183 16.76 15.82 -3.06
N ARG A 184 15.98 14.94 -2.45
CA ARG A 184 14.53 14.87 -2.59
C ARG A 184 13.91 14.54 -1.25
N LEU A 185 13.29 15.54 -0.64
CA LEU A 185 12.50 15.39 0.58
C LEU A 185 11.03 15.17 0.21
N SER A 186 10.41 14.14 0.75
CA SER A 186 8.97 13.88 0.67
C SER A 186 8.41 13.86 2.08
N LEU A 187 7.43 14.70 2.34
CA LEU A 187 6.73 14.77 3.62
C LEU A 187 5.26 14.46 3.39
N SER A 188 4.63 13.80 4.35
CA SER A 188 3.20 13.53 4.33
C SER A 188 2.61 13.61 5.73
N ALA A 189 1.45 14.25 5.85
CA ALA A 189 0.64 14.26 7.05
C ALA A 189 -0.69 13.56 6.72
N ILE A 190 -1.00 12.52 7.46
CA ILE A 190 -2.16 11.65 7.23
C ILE A 190 -3.08 11.70 8.46
N LEU A 191 -4.29 12.22 8.28
CA LEU A 191 -5.37 12.02 9.24
C LEU A 191 -6.15 10.78 8.82
N LYS A 192 -6.07 9.72 9.62
CA LYS A 192 -6.78 8.46 9.39
C LYS A 192 -7.92 8.31 10.38
N HIS A 193 -9.06 7.80 9.91
CA HIS A 193 -10.23 7.48 10.73
C HIS A 193 -10.74 6.08 10.37
N ASP A 194 -10.52 5.13 11.27
CA ASP A 194 -10.97 3.74 11.14
C ASP A 194 -12.16 3.51 12.07
N LYS A 195 -13.29 3.03 11.53
CA LYS A 195 -14.48 2.73 12.31
C LYS A 195 -15.08 1.38 11.96
N ALA A 196 -15.31 0.56 12.98
CA ALA A 196 -16.09 -0.67 12.89
C ALA A 196 -16.95 -0.84 14.14
N SER A 197 -18.25 -0.64 13.99
CA SER A 197 -19.24 -0.83 15.05
C SER A 197 -19.56 -2.31 15.28
N HIS A 198 -19.31 -3.15 14.28
CA HIS A 198 -19.53 -4.60 14.31
C HIS A 198 -18.22 -5.36 14.04
N TYR A 199 -17.30 -5.33 15.00
CA TYR A 199 -16.07 -6.13 14.95
C TYR A 199 -16.03 -7.07 16.15
N PHE A 200 -16.65 -8.26 16.00
CA PHE A 200 -16.92 -9.18 17.12
C PHE A 200 -17.59 -8.45 18.30
N ASP A 201 -17.12 -8.70 19.52
CA ASP A 201 -17.44 -7.97 20.75
C ASP A 201 -16.43 -6.84 21.05
N ALA A 202 -15.63 -6.43 20.06
CA ALA A 202 -14.55 -5.44 20.20
C ALA A 202 -14.66 -4.31 19.15
N PRO A 203 -15.73 -3.50 19.17
CA PRO A 203 -15.90 -2.37 18.26
C PRO A 203 -14.80 -1.33 18.44
N PHE A 204 -14.54 -0.52 17.41
CA PHE A 204 -13.58 0.59 17.49
C PHE A 204 -13.99 1.79 16.62
N ASP A 205 -13.67 2.99 17.08
CA ASP A 205 -13.80 4.26 16.35
C ASP A 205 -12.56 5.10 16.69
N ARG A 206 -11.58 5.14 15.79
CA ARG A 206 -10.25 5.69 16.08
C ARG A 206 -9.80 6.68 15.02
N LYS A 207 -9.31 7.83 15.48
CA LYS A 207 -8.71 8.89 14.67
C LYS A 207 -7.26 9.15 15.08
N GLN A 208 -6.36 9.29 14.11
CA GLN A 208 -4.94 9.56 14.39
C GLN A 208 -4.29 10.34 13.25
N TRP A 209 -3.53 11.36 13.61
CA TRP A 209 -2.55 12.00 12.72
C TRP A 209 -1.25 11.19 12.68
N THR A 210 -0.74 10.95 11.48
CA THR A 210 0.54 10.28 11.23
C THR A 210 1.39 11.14 10.29
N GLY A 211 2.59 11.52 10.73
CA GLY A 211 3.61 12.12 9.89
C GLY A 211 4.50 11.04 9.27
N ILE A 212 4.80 11.17 7.97
CA ILE A 212 5.75 10.33 7.24
C ILE A 212 6.76 11.24 6.53
N GLY A 213 8.04 10.93 6.67
CA GLY A 213 9.13 11.59 5.98
C GLY A 213 9.99 10.58 5.22
N ILE A 214 10.33 10.91 3.97
CA ILE A 214 11.32 10.20 3.18
C ILE A 214 12.31 11.23 2.64
N TRP A 215 13.59 11.06 2.96
CA TRP A 215 14.64 11.97 2.54
C TRP A 215 15.74 11.22 1.80
N ASN A 216 15.80 11.43 0.50
CA ASN A 216 16.82 10.83 -0.36
C ASN A 216 17.88 11.87 -0.71
N ASN A 217 19.14 11.51 -0.56
CA ASN A 217 20.29 12.34 -0.87
C ASN A 217 21.26 11.56 -1.75
N THR A 218 21.82 12.24 -2.73
CA THR A 218 22.91 11.75 -3.56
C THR A 218 24.02 12.78 -3.55
N PHE A 219 25.18 12.37 -3.07
CA PHE A 219 26.41 13.15 -3.07
C PHE A 219 27.33 12.63 -4.16
N THR A 220 27.72 13.49 -5.11
CA THR A 220 28.71 13.15 -6.15
C THR A 220 30.09 13.49 -5.62
N LEU A 221 30.85 12.46 -5.21
CA LEU A 221 32.21 12.61 -4.69
C LEU A 221 33.21 12.92 -5.81
N SER A 222 33.04 12.26 -6.95
CA SER A 222 33.82 12.52 -8.16
C SER A 222 32.95 12.31 -9.40
N GLN A 223 33.20 13.11 -10.43
CA GLN A 223 32.58 12.94 -11.75
C GLN A 223 33.43 12.03 -12.65
N LYS A 224 34.73 11.96 -12.38
CA LYS A 224 35.72 11.14 -13.09
C LYS A 224 36.81 10.74 -12.09
N PRO A 225 36.80 9.51 -11.54
CA PRO A 225 35.78 8.45 -11.72
C PRO A 225 34.37 8.84 -11.24
N ASP A 226 33.30 8.26 -11.80
CA ASP A 226 31.92 8.54 -11.34
C ASP A 226 31.64 7.79 -10.04
N ILE A 227 31.81 8.49 -8.91
CA ILE A 227 31.62 7.96 -7.56
C ILE A 227 30.52 8.77 -6.87
N LYS A 228 29.49 8.07 -6.41
CA LYS A 228 28.34 8.66 -5.71
C LYS A 228 28.08 7.96 -4.39
N ILE A 229 27.76 8.75 -3.36
CA ILE A 229 27.17 8.28 -2.12
C ILE A 229 25.67 8.54 -2.17
N GLU A 230 24.88 7.55 -1.82
CA GLU A 230 23.43 7.62 -1.67
C GLU A 230 23.10 7.47 -0.17
N LEU A 231 22.29 8.38 0.38
CA LEU A 231 21.78 8.31 1.75
C LEU A 231 20.26 8.47 1.71
N SER A 232 19.53 7.51 2.24
CA SER A 232 18.08 7.53 2.32
C SER A 232 17.64 7.39 3.78
N ALA A 233 16.73 8.25 4.23
CA ALA A 233 16.08 8.14 5.52
C ALA A 233 14.58 8.04 5.35
N PHE A 234 13.95 7.15 6.11
CA PHE A 234 12.50 7.05 6.27
C PHE A 234 12.16 7.21 7.75
N GLY A 235 11.09 7.93 8.05
CA GLY A 235 10.54 8.03 9.39
C GLY A 235 9.03 8.12 9.34
N GLN A 236 8.39 7.50 10.32
CA GLN A 236 6.94 7.57 10.53
C GLN A 236 6.66 7.76 12.02
N THR A 237 5.75 8.68 12.35
CA THR A 237 5.28 8.87 13.72
C THR A 237 4.28 7.78 14.12
N LYS A 238 3.66 7.90 15.31
CA LYS A 238 2.56 7.01 15.71
C LYS A 238 1.45 7.00 14.65
N GLY A 239 0.95 5.80 14.32
CA GLY A 239 -0.16 5.58 13.39
C GLY A 239 -1.15 4.54 13.90
N ILE A 240 -2.20 4.24 13.11
CA ILE A 240 -3.24 3.25 13.45
C ILE A 240 -3.62 2.34 12.28
N GLN A 241 -4.08 1.15 12.61
CA GLN A 241 -4.82 0.24 11.72
C GLN A 241 -5.92 -0.43 12.53
N GLY A 242 -7.16 -0.01 12.34
CA GLY A 242 -8.28 -0.43 13.20
C GLY A 242 -7.96 -0.18 14.67
N SER A 243 -8.12 -1.21 15.50
CA SER A 243 -7.77 -1.20 16.93
C SER A 243 -6.26 -1.11 17.22
N TYR A 244 -5.38 -1.33 16.23
CA TYR A 244 -3.94 -1.36 16.45
C TYR A 244 -3.36 0.04 16.51
N THR A 245 -2.45 0.25 17.45
CA THR A 245 -1.56 1.41 17.46
C THR A 245 -0.19 0.98 16.97
N ILE A 246 0.28 1.63 15.91
CA ILE A 246 1.62 1.44 15.36
C ILE A 246 2.53 2.48 16.01
N LYS A 247 3.60 2.04 16.68
CA LYS A 247 4.58 2.96 17.28
C LYS A 247 5.42 3.65 16.20
N PRO A 248 6.02 4.82 16.51
CA PRO A 248 6.98 5.46 15.62
C PRO A 248 8.09 4.49 15.22
N MET A 249 8.50 4.57 13.96
CA MET A 249 9.58 3.76 13.41
C MET A 249 10.29 4.52 12.29
N GLY A 250 11.50 4.10 11.97
CA GLY A 250 12.28 4.70 10.90
C GLY A 250 13.39 3.78 10.45
N LYS A 251 14.08 4.19 9.39
CA LYS A 251 15.30 3.55 8.93
C LYS A 251 16.20 4.51 8.18
N THR A 252 17.48 4.19 8.17
CA THR A 252 18.48 4.88 7.36
C THR A 252 19.25 3.86 6.56
N ASP A 253 19.30 4.08 5.25
CA ASP A 253 20.05 3.27 4.29
C ASP A 253 21.16 4.13 3.69
N ALA A 254 22.33 3.53 3.43
CA ALA A 254 23.42 4.18 2.71
C ALA A 254 23.97 3.28 1.61
N ALA A 255 24.49 3.87 0.55
CA ALA A 255 25.24 3.15 -0.47
C ALA A 255 26.36 4.01 -1.03
N ILE A 256 27.44 3.36 -1.47
CA ILE A 256 28.44 3.95 -2.34
C ILE A 256 28.42 3.21 -3.67
N ARG A 257 28.41 3.97 -4.77
CA ARG A 257 28.36 3.45 -6.14
C ARG A 257 29.53 4.00 -6.93
N TYR A 258 30.30 3.12 -7.54
CA TYR A 258 31.30 3.45 -8.55
C TYR A 258 30.81 2.98 -9.92
N THR A 259 30.66 3.91 -10.85
CA THR A 259 30.22 3.65 -12.22
C THR A 259 31.38 3.86 -13.18
N PHE A 260 31.60 2.90 -14.08
CA PHE A 260 32.74 2.87 -15.00
C PHE A 260 32.33 2.31 -16.37
N LEU A 261 33.29 2.22 -17.30
CA LEU A 261 33.06 1.81 -18.69
C LEU A 261 31.96 2.65 -19.38
N ASN A 262 32.05 3.98 -19.29
CA ASN A 262 31.06 4.90 -19.89
C ASN A 262 29.61 4.57 -19.50
N GLN A 263 29.37 4.33 -18.21
CA GLN A 263 28.06 3.96 -17.63
C GLN A 263 27.56 2.55 -17.96
N ALA A 264 28.39 1.70 -18.57
CA ALA A 264 28.04 0.31 -18.85
C ALA A 264 28.17 -0.60 -17.62
N ALA A 265 29.04 -0.27 -16.67
CA ALA A 265 29.29 -1.08 -15.48
C ALA A 265 29.17 -0.28 -14.19
N SER A 266 28.71 -0.91 -13.10
CA SER A 266 28.76 -0.32 -11.76
C SER A 266 28.99 -1.36 -10.68
N ILE A 267 29.79 -1.00 -9.68
CA ILE A 267 29.90 -1.71 -8.40
C ILE A 267 29.23 -0.84 -7.33
N GLN A 268 28.42 -1.46 -6.48
CA GLN A 268 27.74 -0.79 -5.39
C GLN A 268 27.86 -1.58 -4.09
N LEU A 269 28.26 -0.91 -3.03
CA LEU A 269 28.16 -1.43 -1.66
C LEU A 269 26.99 -0.70 -0.97
N ARG A 270 26.02 -1.46 -0.47
CA ARG A 270 24.81 -0.93 0.20
C ARG A 270 24.69 -1.47 1.62
N LEU A 271 24.38 -0.57 2.55
CA LEU A 271 23.98 -0.83 3.92
C LEU A 271 22.49 -0.51 4.06
N ASN A 272 21.67 -1.52 4.32
CA ASN A 272 20.24 -1.34 4.60
C ASN A 272 20.00 -1.33 6.11
N ASP A 273 19.16 -0.40 6.58
CA ASP A 273 18.82 -0.18 7.99
C ASP A 273 20.04 -0.18 8.93
N ILE A 274 20.93 0.79 8.73
CA ILE A 274 22.25 0.93 9.40
C ILE A 274 22.13 0.81 10.93
N PHE A 275 21.05 1.35 11.49
CA PHE A 275 20.79 1.41 12.93
C PHE A 275 19.90 0.27 13.46
N ASN A 276 19.51 -0.70 12.61
CA ASN A 276 18.56 -1.77 12.98
C ASN A 276 17.28 -1.22 13.63
N SER A 277 16.71 -0.18 13.02
CA SER A 277 15.62 0.62 13.58
C SER A 277 14.25 0.31 12.98
N MET A 278 14.20 -0.42 11.86
CA MET A 278 12.94 -0.80 11.20
C MET A 278 12.35 -2.07 11.80
N ASN A 279 11.97 -2.00 13.07
CA ASN A 279 11.34 -3.10 13.79
C ASN A 279 9.95 -2.65 14.29
N PRO A 280 8.88 -2.90 13.50
CA PRO A 280 7.54 -2.46 13.86
C PRO A 280 7.11 -3.03 15.22
N TYR A 281 6.64 -2.12 16.08
CA TYR A 281 6.00 -2.47 17.34
C TYR A 281 4.58 -1.95 17.34
N THR A 282 3.63 -2.85 17.59
CA THR A 282 2.20 -2.55 17.55
C THR A 282 1.52 -3.00 18.83
N THR A 283 0.59 -2.20 19.33
CA THR A 283 -0.14 -2.45 20.58
C THR A 283 -1.63 -2.37 20.35
N ILE A 284 -2.40 -3.25 20.97
CA ILE A 284 -3.87 -3.23 21.00
C ILE A 284 -4.30 -2.92 22.43
N ARG A 285 -5.16 -1.92 22.59
CA ARG A 285 -5.79 -1.54 23.86
C ARG A 285 -7.24 -1.16 23.56
N ASN A 286 -8.11 -2.16 23.42
CA ASN A 286 -9.51 -1.97 23.04
C ASN A 286 -10.43 -2.88 23.86
N GLY A 287 -10.99 -2.36 24.95
CA GLY A 287 -11.74 -3.19 25.91
C GLY A 287 -10.86 -4.32 26.47
N VAL A 288 -11.36 -5.56 26.39
CA VAL A 288 -10.63 -6.77 26.80
C VAL A 288 -9.53 -7.19 25.81
N GLN A 289 -9.47 -6.58 24.62
CA GLN A 289 -8.43 -6.85 23.63
C GLN A 289 -7.13 -6.13 24.02
N ILE A 290 -6.22 -6.85 24.68
CA ILE A 290 -4.91 -6.34 25.11
C ILE A 290 -3.81 -7.21 24.52
N ALA A 291 -2.98 -6.63 23.67
CA ALA A 291 -1.85 -7.34 23.07
C ALA A 291 -0.71 -6.38 22.72
N ASP A 292 0.51 -6.90 22.79
CA ASP A 292 1.72 -6.24 22.32
C ASP A 292 2.43 -7.16 21.32
N MET A 293 2.74 -6.62 20.14
CA MET A 293 3.35 -7.36 19.05
C MET A 293 4.62 -6.65 18.61
N SER A 294 5.74 -7.37 18.66
CA SER A 294 7.05 -6.91 18.23
C SER A 294 7.51 -7.78 17.09
N VAL A 295 7.74 -7.18 15.91
CA VAL A 295 8.22 -7.93 14.74
C VAL A 295 9.65 -7.52 14.44
N LYS A 296 10.59 -8.43 14.67
CA LYS A 296 11.97 -8.29 14.21
C LYS A 296 12.08 -8.78 12.78
N ARG A 297 12.21 -7.85 11.84
CA ARG A 297 12.28 -8.17 10.40
C ARG A 297 13.67 -8.50 9.89
N ASN A 298 14.70 -8.45 10.76
CA ASN A 298 16.11 -8.69 10.42
C ASN A 298 16.54 -7.99 9.12
N GLN A 299 16.16 -6.72 8.96
CA GLN A 299 16.37 -5.99 7.71
C GLN A 299 17.80 -5.49 7.54
N ARG A 300 18.60 -5.44 8.62
CA ARG A 300 19.96 -4.94 8.55
C ARG A 300 20.82 -5.86 7.68
N SER A 301 21.33 -5.33 6.59
CA SER A 301 22.14 -6.10 5.64
C SER A 301 23.22 -5.25 4.98
N LEU A 302 24.31 -5.93 4.61
CA LEU A 302 25.36 -5.40 3.73
C LEU A 302 25.29 -6.16 2.42
N THR A 303 25.17 -5.44 1.30
CA THR A 303 25.06 -6.04 -0.03
C THR A 303 26.09 -5.42 -0.96
N LEU A 304 26.93 -6.27 -1.56
CA LEU A 304 27.78 -5.91 -2.69
C LEU A 304 27.08 -6.33 -3.98
N SER A 305 26.98 -5.42 -4.95
CA SER A 305 26.34 -5.69 -6.23
C SER A 305 27.22 -5.22 -7.38
N PHE A 306 27.36 -6.06 -8.40
CA PHE A 306 27.92 -5.71 -9.70
C PHE A 306 26.81 -5.73 -10.74
N SER A 307 26.76 -4.72 -11.60
CA SER A 307 25.81 -4.65 -12.72
C SER A 307 26.55 -4.26 -14.00
N TYR A 308 26.25 -4.98 -15.09
CA TYR A 308 26.77 -4.70 -16.42
C TYR A 308 25.62 -4.68 -17.43
N LYS A 309 25.52 -3.60 -18.20
CA LYS A 309 24.49 -3.44 -19.22
C LYS A 309 25.01 -3.89 -20.58
N PHE A 310 24.50 -5.02 -21.07
CA PHE A 310 24.72 -5.46 -22.44
C PHE A 310 23.90 -4.59 -23.41
N LYS A 311 24.55 -4.01 -24.42
CA LYS A 311 23.83 -3.28 -25.48
C LYS A 311 23.05 -4.28 -26.33
N GLY A 312 21.78 -3.99 -26.61
CA GLY A 312 20.97 -4.75 -27.58
C GLY A 312 20.08 -5.86 -27.01
N PHE A 313 20.01 -6.06 -25.69
CA PHE A 313 18.99 -6.93 -25.11
C PHE A 313 17.60 -6.31 -25.30
N LYS A 314 16.72 -7.05 -25.98
CA LYS A 314 15.28 -6.78 -26.01
C LYS A 314 14.60 -7.88 -25.23
N GLU A 315 14.02 -7.51 -24.09
CA GLU A 315 13.20 -8.41 -23.30
C GLU A 315 12.00 -8.87 -24.14
N LYS A 316 11.70 -10.17 -24.13
CA LYS A 316 10.47 -10.68 -24.73
C LYS A 316 9.34 -10.42 -23.75
N GLU A 317 8.31 -9.68 -24.17
CA GLU A 317 7.11 -9.50 -23.37
C GLU A 317 6.43 -10.87 -23.14
N VAL A 318 6.40 -11.30 -21.88
CA VAL A 318 5.60 -12.44 -21.45
C VAL A 318 4.30 -11.89 -20.88
N LYS A 319 3.16 -12.42 -21.33
CA LYS A 319 1.87 -12.05 -20.77
C LYS A 319 1.80 -12.52 -19.32
N GLU A 320 1.83 -11.58 -18.37
CA GLU A 320 1.63 -11.89 -16.96
C GLU A 320 0.21 -12.42 -16.73
N ILE A 321 0.12 -13.47 -15.90
CA ILE A 321 -1.15 -14.01 -15.44
C ILE A 321 -1.62 -13.15 -14.27
N ASP A 322 -2.88 -12.71 -14.30
CA ASP A 322 -3.46 -11.99 -13.16
C ASP A 322 -3.63 -12.95 -11.96
N THR A 323 -2.78 -12.75 -10.96
CA THR A 323 -2.78 -13.55 -9.73
C THR A 323 -3.27 -12.79 -8.50
N GLN A 324 -3.76 -11.55 -8.66
CA GLN A 324 -4.06 -10.65 -7.54
C GLN A 324 -5.09 -11.21 -6.56
N ARG A 325 -5.97 -12.10 -7.02
CA ARG A 325 -7.04 -12.70 -6.20
C ARG A 325 -6.72 -14.08 -5.64
N PHE A 326 -5.58 -14.70 -5.99
CA PHE A 326 -5.21 -16.00 -5.42
C PHE A 326 -4.72 -15.90 -3.97
N GLY A 327 -4.29 -14.70 -3.53
CA GLY A 327 -3.85 -14.48 -2.15
C GLY A 327 -2.54 -15.18 -1.81
N LEU A 328 -1.61 -15.23 -2.78
CA LEU A 328 -0.24 -15.73 -2.61
C LEU A 328 0.64 -14.72 -1.90
#